data_AF-A0A075AQC5-F1
#
_entry.id   AF-A0A075AQC5-F1
#
_cell.length_a   1.000
_cell.length_b   1.000
_cell.length_c   1.000
_cell.angle_alpha   90.00
_cell.angle_beta   90.00
_cell.angle_gamma   90.00
#
_symmetry.space_group_name_H-M   'P 1'
#
loop_
_entity.id
_entity.type
_entity.pdbx_description
1 polymer ?
#
loop_
_entity_poly.entity_id
_entity_poly.type
_entity_poly.pdbx_seq_one_letter_code
_entity_poly.pdbx_strand_id
1 'polypeptide(L)'
;MTNSIVAFRDIMMQRVALPATVVEEEPMYVNAKQYQRILKRRIARAKYEAARKKSMEKKPYLHESRHKHAMRRLRGPGGRFLTAAEIAEMKKKEKEQSEAGGNQNREAQGQENSSERGRKQQ
;
A
#
# COMPACT_ATOMS: atom_id res chain seq x y z
N MET A 1 9.69 7.55 42.17
CA MET A 1 8.34 8.14 42.08
C MET A 1 8.10 8.51 40.61
N THR A 2 7.50 7.60 39.85
CA THR A 2 7.33 7.71 38.40
C THR A 2 6.09 8.57 38.08
N ASN A 3 6.30 9.82 37.69
CA ASN A 3 5.22 10.71 37.27
C ASN A 3 4.79 10.35 35.84
N SER A 4 3.58 9.79 35.77
CA SER A 4 2.89 9.34 34.57
C SER A 4 2.65 10.48 33.57
N ILE A 5 3.42 10.49 32.48
CA ILE A 5 3.18 11.32 31.28
C ILE A 5 2.50 10.47 30.18
N VAL A 6 1.89 9.34 30.54
CA VAL A 6 1.23 8.45 29.57
C VAL A 6 -0.28 8.73 29.48
N ALA A 7 -0.85 9.46 30.45
CA ALA A 7 -2.30 9.64 30.59
C ALA A 7 -2.95 10.72 29.70
N PHE A 8 -2.23 11.31 28.75
CA PHE A 8 -2.82 12.29 27.80
C PHE A 8 -3.07 11.71 26.40
N ARG A 9 -2.52 10.54 26.07
CA ARG A 9 -2.71 9.87 24.78
C ARG A 9 -3.91 8.91 24.76
N ASP A 10 -4.41 8.53 25.94
CA ASP A 10 -5.50 7.56 26.10
C ASP A 10 -6.89 8.22 26.13
N ILE A 11 -7.00 9.52 26.45
CA ILE A 11 -8.26 10.28 26.44
C ILE A 11 -8.57 10.80 25.03
N MET A 12 -8.59 9.92 24.04
CA MET A 12 -9.17 10.18 22.69
C MET A 12 -9.27 8.89 21.85
N MET A 13 -9.00 7.72 22.45
CA MET A 13 -8.94 6.42 21.76
C MET A 13 -10.02 5.45 22.26
N GLN A 14 -11.24 5.96 22.48
CA GLN A 14 -12.44 5.12 22.58
C GLN A 14 -13.48 5.64 21.59
N ARG A 15 -13.33 5.19 20.34
CA ARG A 15 -14.46 5.19 19.39
C ARG A 15 -15.36 4.02 19.75
N VAL A 16 -16.09 4.18 20.84
CA VAL A 16 -17.22 3.33 21.17
C VAL A 16 -18.19 3.44 20.00
N ALA A 17 -18.58 2.32 19.40
CA ALA A 17 -19.67 2.30 18.45
C ALA A 17 -20.95 2.65 19.22
N LEU A 18 -21.25 3.95 19.32
CA LEU A 18 -22.48 4.42 19.95
C LEU A 18 -23.68 3.92 19.12
N PRO A 19 -24.75 3.46 19.78
CA PRO A 19 -25.91 2.91 19.11
C PRO A 19 -26.53 3.98 18.21
N ALA A 20 -27.07 3.56 17.07
CA ALA A 20 -27.77 4.42 16.10
C ALA A 20 -29.13 4.94 16.63
N THR A 21 -29.28 5.07 17.95
CA THR A 21 -30.36 5.84 18.54
C THR A 21 -29.98 7.30 18.42
N VAL A 22 -30.96 8.13 18.08
CA VAL A 22 -30.86 9.59 18.05
C VAL A 22 -30.61 10.04 19.49
N VAL A 23 -29.39 9.88 19.98
CA VAL A 23 -28.96 10.57 21.18
C VAL A 23 -28.98 12.03 20.77
N GLU A 24 -29.91 12.77 21.36
CA GLU A 24 -29.88 14.23 21.45
C GLU A 24 -28.57 14.59 22.15
N GLU A 25 -27.48 14.48 21.42
CA GLU A 25 -26.14 14.84 21.86
C GLU A 25 -26.21 16.34 22.12
N GLU A 26 -26.19 16.74 23.40
CA GLU A 26 -26.24 18.14 23.81
C GLU A 26 -25.36 18.97 22.87
N PRO A 27 -25.90 20.02 22.22
CA PRO A 27 -25.18 20.72 21.18
C PRO A 27 -23.98 21.44 21.78
N MET A 28 -22.83 20.78 21.75
CA MET A 28 -21.54 21.41 21.99
C MET A 28 -21.44 22.61 21.04
N TYR A 29 -21.17 23.79 21.59
CA TYR A 29 -21.14 25.02 20.80
C TYR A 29 -20.11 24.89 19.67
N VAL A 30 -20.63 24.86 18.44
CA VAL A 30 -19.85 24.86 17.21
C VAL A 30 -20.28 26.06 16.38
N ASN A 31 -19.56 26.31 15.29
CA ASN A 31 -19.93 27.37 14.37
C ASN A 31 -21.37 27.17 13.85
N ALA A 32 -22.20 28.19 14.02
CA ALA A 32 -23.61 28.20 13.61
C ALA A 32 -23.83 27.75 12.16
N LYS A 33 -22.92 28.13 11.24
CA LYS A 33 -23.01 27.76 9.82
C LYS A 33 -22.72 26.28 9.55
N GLN A 34 -22.12 25.57 10.50
CA GLN A 34 -21.63 24.20 10.30
C GLN A 34 -22.47 23.15 11.02
N TYR A 35 -23.22 23.51 12.07
CA TYR A 35 -23.94 22.60 12.96
C TYR A 35 -24.72 21.50 12.21
N GLN A 36 -25.65 21.89 11.34
CA GLN A 36 -26.47 20.94 10.58
C GLN A 36 -25.65 20.01 9.67
N ARG A 37 -24.57 20.52 9.07
CA ARG A 37 -23.71 19.73 8.18
C ARG A 37 -22.82 18.76 8.96
N ILE A 38 -22.38 19.15 10.16
CA ILE A 38 -21.63 18.28 11.07
C ILE A 38 -22.47 17.07 11.44
N LEU A 39 -23.74 17.28 11.85
CA LEU A 39 -24.68 16.20 12.17
C LEU A 39 -24.86 15.23 10.99
N LYS A 40 -25.15 15.75 9.79
CA LYS A 40 -25.30 14.93 8.57
C LYS A 40 -24.04 14.10 8.27
N ARG A 41 -22.85 14.69 8.40
CA ARG A 41 -21.57 13.99 8.17
C ARG A 41 -21.28 12.94 9.24
N ARG A 42 -21.66 13.18 10.51
CA ARG A 42 -21.51 12.19 11.58
C ARG A 42 -22.32 10.93 11.27
N ILE A 43 -23.59 11.10 10.90
CA ILE A 43 -24.47 9.97 10.50
C ILE A 43 -23.87 9.23 9.29
N ALA A 44 -23.41 9.95 8.27
CA ALA A 44 -22.81 9.33 7.08
C ALA A 44 -21.53 8.55 7.41
N ARG A 45 -20.65 9.11 8.26
CA ARG A 45 -19.42 8.42 8.72
C ARG A 45 -19.75 7.21 9.57
N ALA A 46 -20.70 7.31 10.50
CA ALA A 46 -21.12 6.18 11.34
C ALA A 46 -21.63 5.01 10.48
N LYS A 47 -22.47 5.29 9.48
CA LYS A 47 -22.92 4.28 8.51
C LYS A 47 -21.76 3.64 7.73
N TYR A 48 -20.83 4.45 7.24
CA TYR A 48 -19.66 3.97 6.48
C TYR A 48 -18.67 3.19 7.35
N GLU A 49 -18.41 3.63 8.58
CA GLU A 49 -17.53 2.95 9.55
C GLU A 49 -18.13 1.64 10.06
N ALA A 50 -19.46 1.56 10.26
CA ALA A 50 -20.15 0.33 10.61
C ALA A 50 -20.10 -0.71 9.47
N ALA A 51 -20.27 -0.27 8.22
CA ALA A 51 -20.16 -1.13 7.04
C ALA A 51 -18.71 -1.54 6.74
N ARG A 52 -17.75 -0.65 7.01
CA ARG A 52 -16.33 -0.89 6.78
C ARG A 52 -15.73 -1.64 7.96
N LYS A 53 -15.69 -2.98 7.87
CA LYS A 53 -14.91 -3.85 8.77
C LYS A 53 -13.51 -3.26 8.99
N LYS A 54 -13.29 -2.76 10.20
CA LYS A 54 -12.07 -2.05 10.62
C LYS A 54 -11.01 -3.07 11.02
N SER A 55 -10.61 -3.91 10.08
CA SER A 55 -9.73 -5.06 10.39
C SER A 55 -8.80 -5.43 9.23
N MET A 56 -8.36 -4.44 8.46
CA MET A 56 -7.20 -4.66 7.59
C MET A 56 -6.07 -3.83 8.15
N GLU A 57 -5.20 -4.48 8.93
CA GLU A 57 -3.84 -3.98 9.15
C GLU A 57 -3.27 -3.56 7.79
N LYS A 58 -2.52 -2.45 7.79
CA LYS A 58 -1.98 -1.91 6.55
C LYS A 58 -1.10 -2.99 5.90
N LYS A 59 -1.48 -3.42 4.70
CA LYS A 59 -0.67 -4.36 3.92
C LYS A 59 0.73 -3.76 3.69
N PRO A 60 1.81 -4.55 3.71
CA PRO A 60 3.16 -4.07 3.43
C PRO A 60 3.27 -3.43 2.04
N TYR A 61 2.44 -3.86 1.10
CA TYR A 61 2.25 -3.26 -0.20
C TYR A 61 0.78 -3.38 -0.64
N LEU A 62 0.32 -2.45 -1.48
CA LEU A 62 -1.08 -2.41 -1.90
C LEU A 62 -1.40 -3.42 -3.02
N HIS A 63 -0.46 -3.63 -3.95
CA HIS A 63 -0.68 -4.41 -5.16
C HIS A 63 0.48 -5.36 -5.44
N GLU A 64 0.15 -6.62 -5.68
CA GLU A 64 1.12 -7.69 -5.93
C GLU A 64 1.99 -7.42 -7.18
N SER A 65 1.36 -7.00 -8.28
CA SER A 65 2.08 -6.69 -9.52
C SER A 65 3.09 -5.55 -9.36
N ARG A 66 2.76 -4.53 -8.56
CA ARG A 66 3.66 -3.40 -8.26
C ARG A 66 4.84 -3.84 -7.42
N HIS A 67 4.60 -4.69 -6.43
CA HIS A 67 5.68 -5.27 -5.63
C HIS A 67 6.64 -6.08 -6.51
N LYS A 68 6.12 -7.00 -7.33
CA LYS A 68 6.90 -7.76 -8.32
C LYS A 68 7.69 -6.86 -9.28
N HIS A 69 7.08 -5.75 -9.74
CA HIS A 69 7.77 -4.78 -10.59
C HIS A 69 8.93 -4.10 -9.87
N ALA A 70 8.73 -3.64 -8.63
CA ALA A 70 9.78 -3.03 -7.84
C ALA A 70 10.95 -3.98 -7.54
N MET A 71 10.69 -5.28 -7.38
CA MET A 71 11.73 -6.29 -7.16
C MET A 71 12.53 -6.61 -8.41
N ARG A 72 11.91 -6.62 -9.60
CA ARG A 72 12.59 -6.89 -10.89
C ARG A 72 13.40 -5.72 -11.44
N ARG A 73 13.26 -4.52 -10.90
CA ARG A 73 13.99 -3.34 -11.39
C ARG A 73 15.47 -3.45 -11.02
N LEU A 74 16.33 -3.12 -11.98
CA LEU A 74 17.77 -2.99 -11.76
C LEU A 74 18.03 -1.90 -10.70
N ARG A 75 18.93 -2.21 -9.77
CA ARG A 75 19.33 -1.33 -8.67
C ARG A 75 20.79 -0.96 -8.81
N GLY A 76 21.11 0.28 -8.48
CA GLY A 76 22.48 0.75 -8.36
C GLY A 76 23.07 0.45 -6.99
N PRO A 77 24.36 0.74 -6.79
CA PRO A 77 24.95 0.74 -5.46
C PRO A 77 24.16 1.71 -4.56
N GLY A 78 23.68 1.25 -3.40
CA GLY A 78 22.83 2.03 -2.49
C GLY A 78 21.31 1.82 -2.65
N GLY A 79 20.87 0.84 -3.46
CA GLY A 79 19.48 0.36 -3.47
C GLY A 79 18.48 1.25 -4.22
N ARG A 80 18.93 2.40 -4.73
CA ARG A 80 18.17 3.24 -5.66
C ARG A 80 17.98 2.52 -6.98
N PHE A 81 16.90 2.82 -7.67
CA PHE A 81 16.74 2.37 -9.05
C PHE A 81 17.70 3.15 -9.94
N LEU A 82 18.33 2.45 -10.88
CA LEU A 82 19.17 3.08 -11.89
C LEU A 82 18.33 4.01 -12.77
N THR A 83 18.94 5.12 -13.16
CA THR A 83 18.40 6.01 -14.18
C THR A 83 18.51 5.38 -15.56
N ALA A 84 17.72 5.84 -16.52
CA ALA A 84 17.73 5.28 -17.88
C ALA A 84 19.11 5.37 -18.54
N ALA A 85 19.87 6.43 -18.27
CA ALA A 85 21.24 6.62 -18.77
C ALA A 85 22.20 5.57 -18.18
N GLU A 86 22.19 5.37 -16.87
CA GLU A 86 23.02 4.37 -16.19
C GLU A 86 22.67 2.93 -16.60
N ILE A 87 21.38 2.64 -16.85
CA ILE A 87 20.94 1.34 -17.40
C ILE A 87 21.54 1.11 -18.78
N ALA A 88 21.59 2.13 -19.63
CA ALA A 88 22.19 2.01 -20.96
C ALA A 88 23.69 1.76 -20.90
N GLU A 89 24.41 2.44 -19.99
CA GLU A 89 25.84 2.21 -19.77
C GLU A 89 26.14 0.82 -19.21
N MET A 90 25.36 0.34 -18.23
CA MET A 90 25.49 -1.02 -17.69
C MET A 90 25.23 -2.07 -18.77
N LYS A 91 24.18 -1.91 -19.58
CA LYS A 91 23.90 -2.80 -20.71
C LYS A 91 25.01 -2.78 -21.77
N LYS A 92 25.64 -1.63 -22.03
CA LYS A 92 26.80 -1.54 -22.93
C LYS A 92 28.00 -2.30 -22.36
N LYS A 93 28.33 -2.09 -21.08
CA LYS A 93 29.40 -2.81 -20.38
C LYS A 93 29.16 -4.32 -20.33
N GLU A 94 27.94 -4.76 -20.02
CA GLU A 94 27.58 -6.18 -20.04
C GLU A 94 27.73 -6.79 -21.44
N LYS A 95 27.36 -6.06 -22.49
CA LYS A 95 27.50 -6.52 -23.87
C LYS A 95 28.97 -6.66 -24.27
N GLU A 96 29.80 -5.66 -23.97
CA GLU A 96 31.25 -5.68 -24.22
C GLU A 96 31.95 -6.83 -23.47
N GLN A 97 31.52 -7.14 -22.23
CA GLN A 97 32.04 -8.29 -21.47
C GLN A 97 31.57 -9.64 -22.03
N SER A 98 30.34 -9.74 -22.54
CA SER A 98 29.81 -10.97 -23.14
C SER A 98 30.45 -11.32 -24.49
N GLU A 99 30.98 -10.33 -25.22
CA GLU A 99 31.69 -10.54 -26.49
C GLU A 99 33.15 -11.01 -26.29
N ALA A 100 33.74 -10.77 -25.12
CA ALA A 100 35.08 -11.27 -24.76
C ALA A 100 35.09 -12.69 -24.16
N GLY A 101 33.93 -13.23 -23.75
CA GLY A 101 33.78 -14.52 -23.06
C GLY A 101 33.02 -15.58 -23.86
N GLY A 102 33.24 -15.66 -25.17
CA GLY A 102 32.57 -16.64 -26.03
C GLY A 102 33.09 -18.07 -25.85
N ASN A 103 32.15 -19.00 -25.67
CA ASN A 103 32.26 -20.48 -25.72
C ASN A 103 32.61 -21.13 -24.36
N GLN A 104 31.74 -21.86 -23.65
CA GLN A 104 30.95 -23.04 -24.05
C GLN A 104 29.80 -23.28 -23.04
N ASN A 105 28.53 -23.22 -23.49
CA ASN A 105 27.39 -24.08 -23.07
C ASN A 105 26.08 -23.43 -23.53
N ARG A 106 25.58 -23.85 -24.69
CA ARG A 106 24.21 -23.53 -25.16
C ARG A 106 23.52 -24.79 -25.67
N GLU A 107 23.47 -25.83 -24.85
CA GLU A 107 22.54 -26.95 -25.07
C GLU A 107 21.96 -27.40 -23.73
N ALA A 108 20.81 -26.84 -23.39
CA ALA A 108 19.71 -27.47 -22.65
C ALA A 108 18.78 -26.37 -22.09
N GLN A 109 17.48 -26.63 -22.09
CA GLN A 109 16.39 -25.81 -21.52
C GLN A 109 15.77 -24.77 -22.47
N GLY A 110 15.48 -25.22 -23.70
CA GLY A 110 14.28 -24.77 -24.39
C GLY A 110 13.19 -25.83 -24.24
N GLN A 111 12.38 -25.76 -23.17
CA GLN A 111 11.02 -26.33 -23.09
C GLN A 111 10.36 -25.96 -21.76
N GLU A 112 9.05 -25.76 -21.82
CA GLU A 112 8.12 -25.57 -20.69
C GLU A 112 8.07 -24.18 -20.04
N ASN A 113 7.22 -23.30 -20.61
CA ASN A 113 6.20 -22.57 -19.85
C ASN A 113 5.21 -21.89 -20.82
N SER A 114 4.47 -22.71 -21.57
CA SER A 114 3.34 -22.29 -22.40
C SER A 114 2.06 -23.02 -22.00
N SER A 115 1.67 -22.94 -20.73
CA SER A 115 0.33 -23.30 -20.25
C SER A 115 0.13 -22.57 -18.91
N GLU A 116 -0.40 -21.36 -18.90
CA GLU A 116 -1.80 -21.16 -18.48
C GLU A 116 -2.26 -19.76 -18.89
N ARG A 117 -2.71 -19.60 -20.14
CA ARG A 117 -3.65 -18.52 -20.48
C ARG A 117 -5.04 -19.04 -20.11
N GLY A 118 -5.46 -18.75 -18.88
CA GLY A 118 -6.79 -19.08 -18.39
C GLY A 118 -7.87 -18.64 -19.38
N ARG A 119 -8.59 -19.62 -19.91
CA ARG A 119 -9.85 -19.45 -20.62
C ARG A 119 -10.81 -18.70 -19.70
N LYS A 120 -11.25 -17.50 -20.12
CA LYS A 120 -12.48 -16.91 -19.60
C LYS A 120 -13.65 -17.76 -20.09
N GLN A 121 -14.42 -18.33 -19.16
CA GLN A 121 -15.78 -18.77 -19.44
C GLN A 121 -16.73 -17.59 -19.27
N GLN A 122 -17.85 -17.68 -19.99
CA GLN A 122 -18.92 -16.70 -20.11
C GLN A 122 -19.62 -16.43 -18.78
#